data_AF-L8LG18-F1
#
_entry.id   AF-L8LG18-F1
#
_cell.length_a   1.000
_cell.length_b   1.000
_cell.length_c   1.000
_cell.angle_alpha   90.00
_cell.angle_beta   90.00
_cell.angle_gamma   90.00
#
_symmetry.space_group_name_H-M   'P 1'
#
loop_
_entity.id
_entity.type
_entity.pdbx_description
1 polymer ?
#
loop_
_entity_poly.entity_id
_entity_poly.type
_entity_poly.pdbx_seq_one_letter_code
_entity_poly.pdbx_strand_id
1 'polypeptide(L)' 'MEDTKTQMKEYVRLAAKLSKEAIAEFDNKNFAEGKRKMKLAREAAQSFQRLYQSQIASSI' A
#
# COMPACT_ATOMS: atom_id res chain seq x y z
N MET A 1 -8.55 -4.52 18.30
CA MET A 1 -7.73 -3.29 18.09
C MET A 1 -6.28 -3.61 17.72
N GLU A 2 -5.66 -4.65 18.27
CA GLU A 2 -4.26 -5.02 17.95
C GLU A 2 -4.09 -5.55 16.52
N ASP A 3 -5.00 -6.41 16.05
CA ASP A 3 -5.03 -6.89 14.66
C ASP A 3 -5.14 -5.77 13.62
N THR A 4 -6.00 -4.77 13.84
CA THR A 4 -6.20 -3.67 12.89
C THR A 4 -4.93 -2.83 12.75
N LYS A 5 -4.23 -2.56 13.87
CA LYS A 5 -2.95 -1.83 13.84
C LYS A 5 -1.87 -2.64 13.13
N THR A 6 -1.84 -3.96 13.29
CA THR A 6 -0.93 -4.86 12.59
C THR A 6 -1.23 -4.87 11.09
N GLN A 7 -2.49 -5.04 10.68
CA GLN A 7 -2.91 -5.00 9.27
C GLN A 7 -2.56 -3.66 8.60
N MET A 8 -2.76 -2.54 9.28
CA MET A 8 -2.35 -1.23 8.79
C MET A 8 -0.85 -1.14 8.49
N LYS A 9 -0.01 -1.63 9.43
CA LYS A 9 1.44 -1.65 9.23
C LYS A 9 1.84 -2.52 8.05
N GLU A 10 1.18 -3.66 7.87
CA GLU A 10 1.41 -4.54 6.72
C GLU A 10 1.04 -3.86 5.39
N TYR A 11 -0.09 -3.14 5.31
CA TYR A 11 -0.43 -2.39 4.10
C TYR A 11 0.56 -1.27 3.78
N VAL A 12 1.07 -0.56 4.80
CA VAL A 12 2.10 0.48 4.60
C VAL A 12 3.41 -0.14 4.12
N ARG A 13 3.84 -1.25 4.72
CA ARG A 13 5.04 -2.01 4.30
C ARG A 13 4.90 -2.50 2.86
N LEU A 14 3.74 -3.07 2.52
CA LEU A 14 3.45 -3.56 1.19
C LEU A 14 3.46 -2.45 0.15
N ALA A 15 2.82 -1.31 0.45
CA ALA A 15 2.83 -0.15 -0.44
C ALA A 15 4.26 0.36 -0.69
N ALA A 16 5.06 0.51 0.38
CA ALA A 16 6.45 0.94 0.26
C ALA A 16 7.32 -0.04 -0.55
N LYS A 17 7.15 -1.34 -0.33
CA LYS A 17 7.84 -2.40 -1.09
C LYS A 17 7.49 -2.31 -2.58
N LEU A 18 6.21 -2.29 -2.91
CA LEU A 18 5.74 -2.22 -4.30
C LEU A 18 6.17 -0.94 -5.00
N SER A 19 6.19 0.21 -4.31
CA SER A 19 6.71 1.46 -4.87
C SER A 19 8.20 1.37 -5.20
N LYS A 20 9.02 0.78 -4.31
CA LYS A 20 10.45 0.56 -4.59
C LYS A 20 10.66 -0.37 -5.78
N GLU A 21 9.93 -1.48 -5.83
CA GLU A 21 10.00 -2.41 -6.95
C GLU A 21 9.53 -1.75 -8.25
N ALA A 22 8.49 -0.93 -8.22
CA ALA A 22 8.02 -0.19 -9.39
C ALA A 22 9.08 0.78 -9.94
N ILE A 23 9.79 1.48 -9.07
CA ILE A 23 10.91 2.36 -9.46
C ILE A 23 12.00 1.52 -10.14
N ALA A 24 12.39 0.38 -9.56
CA ALA A 24 13.38 -0.50 -10.17
C ALA A 24 12.94 -1.03 -11.55
N GLU A 25 11.65 -1.33 -11.76
CA GLU A 25 11.14 -1.69 -13.10
C GLU A 25 11.22 -0.52 -14.09
N PHE A 26 10.94 0.71 -13.64
CA PHE A 26 11.07 1.89 -14.48
C PHE A 26 12.52 2.16 -14.88
N ASP A 27 13.47 1.98 -13.96
CA ASP A 27 14.91 2.08 -14.24
C ASP A 27 15.34 1.04 -15.29
N ASN A 28 14.77 -0.16 -15.24
CA ASN A 28 14.96 -1.23 -16.23
C ASN A 28 14.13 -1.04 -17.52
N LYS A 29 13.46 0.10 -17.70
CA LYS A 29 12.55 0.40 -18.83
C LYS A 29 11.38 -0.59 -18.97
N ASN A 30 11.11 -1.38 -17.94
CA ASN A 30 9.95 -2.28 -17.88
C ASN A 30 8.71 -1.52 -17.39
N PHE A 31 8.23 -0.59 -18.22
CA PHE A 31 7.13 0.31 -17.85
C PHE A 31 5.80 -0.41 -17.59
N ALA A 32 5.56 -1.57 -18.22
CA ALA A 32 4.36 -2.35 -18.00
C ALA A 32 4.32 -2.87 -16.56
N GLU A 33 5.41 -3.51 -16.12
CA GLU A 33 5.51 -4.05 -14.76
C GLU A 33 5.61 -2.95 -13.71
N GLY A 34 6.34 -1.87 -13.99
CA GLY A 34 6.41 -0.71 -13.10
C GLY A 34 5.04 -0.08 -12.87
N LYS A 35 4.23 0.12 -13.93
CA LYS A 35 2.84 0.59 -13.80
C LYS A 35 1.96 -0.39 -13.02
N ARG A 36 2.12 -1.70 -13.25
CA ARG A 36 1.38 -2.75 -12.53
C ARG A 36 1.68 -2.68 -11.03
N LYS A 37 2.96 -2.63 -10.66
CA LYS A 37 3.41 -2.53 -9.26
C LYS A 37 2.97 -1.22 -8.61
N MET A 38 3.00 -0.11 -9.34
CA MET A 38 2.51 1.18 -8.81
C MET A 38 0.99 1.17 -8.56
N LYS A 39 0.22 0.50 -9.42
CA LYS A 39 -1.22 0.28 -9.19
C LYS A 39 -1.45 -0.53 -7.91
N LEU A 40 -0.72 -1.62 -7.72
CA LEU A 40 -0.81 -2.45 -6.51
C LEU A 40 -0.40 -1.66 -5.25
N ALA A 41 0.64 -0.82 -5.34
CA ALA A 41 1.04 0.05 -4.23
C ALA A 41 -0.08 1.01 -3.82
N ARG A 42 -0.77 1.59 -4.80
CA ARG A 42 -1.94 2.45 -4.57
C ARG A 42 -3.08 1.69 -3.90
N GLU A 43 -3.39 0.48 -4.35
CA GLU A 43 -4.45 -0.36 -3.77
C GLU A 43 -4.15 -0.72 -2.30
N ALA A 44 -2.87 -0.98 -1.97
CA ALA A 44 -2.42 -1.19 -0.59
C ALA A 44 -2.61 0.08 0.26
N ALA A 45 -2.22 1.25 -0.26
CA ALA A 45 -2.40 2.53 0.42
C ALA A 45 -3.89 2.86 0.67
N GLN A 46 -4.76 2.59 -0.30
CA GLN A 46 -6.21 2.74 -0.16
C GLN A 46 -6.80 1.78 0.90
N SER A 47 -6.25 0.57 1.00
CA SER A 47 -6.68 -0.40 2.01
C SER A 47 -6.29 0.05 3.43
N PHE A 48 -5.08 0.61 3.60
CA PHE A 48 -4.70 1.30 4.82
C PHE A 48 -5.66 2.46 5.15
N GLN A 49 -5.96 3.32 4.18
CA GLN A 49 -6.83 4.48 4.38
C GLN A 49 -8.23 4.08 4.85
N ARG A 50 -8.81 3.02 4.26
CA ARG A 50 -10.13 2.48 4.67
C ARG A 50 -10.12 1.99 6.11
N LEU A 51 -9.08 1.25 6.51
CA LEU A 51 -8.93 0.80 7.89
C LEU A 51 -8.77 1.97 8.86
N TYR A 52 -8.01 3.00 8.47
CA TYR A 52 -7.81 4.20 9.28
C TYR A 52 -9.09 4.98 9.52
N GLN A 53 -9.87 5.20 8.46
CA GLN A 53 -11.17 5.85 8.56
C GLN A 53 -12.14 5.04 9.42
N SER A 54 -12.17 3.71 9.29
CA SER A 54 -13.01 2.84 10.11
C SER A 54 -12.62 2.90 11.61
N GLN A 55 -11.32 2.95 11.90
CA GLN A 55 -10.84 3.06 13.28
C GLN A 55 -11.22 4.40 13.92
N ILE A 56 -11.13 5.51 13.18
CA ILE A 56 -11.57 6.82 13.65
C ILE A 56 -13.07 6.81 13.92
N ALA A 57 -13.87 6.31 12.97
CA ALA A 57 -15.33 6.25 13.09
C ALA A 57 -15.80 5.38 14.26
N SER A 58 -15.05 4.33 14.60
CA SER A 58 -15.37 3.43 15.72
C SER A 58 -14.90 3.97 17.09
N SER A 59 -14.21 5.11 17.12
CA SER A 59 -13.69 5.75 18.34
C SER A 59 -14.54 6.96 18.79
N ILE A 60 -15.68 7.21 18.12
CA ILE A 60 -16.69 8.24 18.43
C ILE A 60 -17.92 7.53 18.97
#